data_AF-A0A521VM72-F1
#
_entry.id   AF-A0A521VM72-F1
#
_cell.length_a   1.000
_cell.length_b   1.000
_cell.length_c   1.000
_cell.angle_alpha   90.00
_cell.angle_beta   90.00
_cell.angle_gamma   90.00
#
_symmetry.space_group_name_H-M   'P 1'
#
loop_
_entity.id
_entity.type
_entity.pdbx_description
1 polymer ?
#
loop_
_entity_poly.entity_id
_entity_poly.type
_entity_poly.pdbx_seq_one_letter_code
_entity_poly.pdbx_strand_id
1 'polypeptide(L)'
;MNAPAETVALKIGDGTLIVPAEGLARAWLDRELGTPLQAQLETTARRALPTIGAAFEGGQYAGPTVHDNDPRELVLLPGEFKGSWQDARAWANQQGGELPTRFDALVLFQNLKSAFKPEWYWTANEVAGDAVSAWIQTFDHGGQSLTHKSHAYRARAVRRVSI
;
A
#
# COMPACT_ATOMS: atom_id res chain seq x y z
N MET A 1 23.35 14.56 39.44
CA MET A 1 22.39 14.60 40.55
C MET A 1 21.43 13.44 40.33
N ASN A 2 21.55 12.36 41.09
CA ASN A 2 20.63 11.22 41.00
C ASN A 2 19.43 11.53 41.88
N ALA A 3 18.23 11.67 41.30
CA ALA A 3 17.01 11.71 42.08
C ALA A 3 16.89 10.40 42.89
N PRO A 4 16.44 10.42 44.16
CA PRO A 4 16.17 9.20 44.88
C PRO A 4 15.04 8.46 44.16
N ALA A 5 15.26 7.20 43.79
CA ALA A 5 14.19 6.37 43.26
C ALA A 5 13.12 6.26 44.35
N GLU A 6 11.96 6.90 44.15
CA GLU A 6 10.83 6.81 45.08
C GLU A 6 10.50 5.32 45.28
N THR A 7 10.40 4.91 46.55
CA THR A 7 10.12 3.51 46.91
C THR A 7 8.67 3.36 47.33
N VAL A 8 8.10 2.18 47.06
CA VAL A 8 6.76 1.79 47.47
C VAL A 8 6.88 0.68 48.51
N ALA A 9 6.21 0.87 49.65
CA ALA A 9 6.10 -0.14 50.69
C ALA A 9 4.82 -0.96 50.50
N LEU A 10 4.98 -2.25 50.25
CA LEU A 10 3.89 -3.22 50.10
C LEU A 10 3.80 -4.06 51.36
N LYS A 11 2.61 -4.16 51.95
CA LYS A 11 2.36 -5.08 53.06
C LYS A 11 2.07 -6.48 52.52
N ILE A 12 2.85 -7.47 52.97
CA ILE A 12 2.68 -8.87 52.61
C ILE A 12 2.62 -9.68 53.90
N GLY A 13 1.40 -10.02 54.34
CA GLY A 13 1.16 -10.56 55.68
C GLY A 13 1.64 -9.59 56.77
N ASP A 14 2.38 -10.11 57.76
CA ASP A 14 2.97 -9.29 58.82
C ASP A 14 4.26 -8.57 58.38
N GLY A 15 4.78 -8.89 57.19
CA GLY A 15 5.98 -8.29 56.61
C GLY A 15 5.71 -7.04 55.78
N THR A 16 6.74 -6.18 55.65
CA THR A 16 6.74 -5.05 54.70
C THR A 16 7.85 -5.28 53.67
N LEU A 17 7.50 -5.27 52.40
CA LEU A 17 8.44 -5.29 51.28
C LEU A 17 8.58 -3.87 50.72
N ILE A 18 9.81 -3.35 50.63
CA ILE A 18 10.10 -2.04 50.06
C ILE A 18 10.78 -2.24 48.71
N VAL A 19 10.18 -1.72 47.64
CA VAL A 19 10.70 -1.84 46.27
C VAL A 19 10.75 -0.47 45.59
N PRO A 20 11.68 -0.24 44.65
CA PRO A 20 11.65 0.95 43.81
C PRO A 20 10.34 1.02 43.00
N ALA A 21 9.69 2.19 42.97
CA ALA A 21 8.42 2.41 42.28
C ALA A 21 8.52 2.05 40.79
N GLU A 22 9.63 2.39 40.13
CA GLU A 22 9.86 2.07 38.72
C GLU A 22 9.90 0.56 38.47
N GLY A 23 10.60 -0.19 39.34
CA GLY A 23 10.69 -1.65 39.23
C GLY A 23 9.33 -2.32 39.45
N LEU A 24 8.55 -1.79 40.39
CA LEU A 24 7.18 -2.28 40.65
C LEU A 24 6.23 -1.96 39.50
N ALA A 25 6.27 -0.74 38.96
CA ALA A 25 5.44 -0.32 37.84
C ALA A 25 5.72 -1.18 36.60
N ARG A 26 6.99 -1.48 36.32
CA ARG A 26 7.40 -2.38 35.23
C ARG A 26 6.86 -3.79 35.42
N ALA A 27 7.10 -4.40 36.59
CA ALA A 27 6.64 -5.76 36.87
C ALA A 27 5.11 -5.88 36.83
N TRP A 28 4.38 -4.85 37.28
CA TRP A 28 2.93 -4.78 37.17
C TRP A 28 2.48 -4.67 35.71
N LEU A 29 3.11 -3.79 34.93
CA LEU A 29 2.79 -3.60 33.52
C LEU A 29 3.02 -4.89 32.71
N ASP A 30 4.12 -5.60 32.97
CA ASP A 30 4.44 -6.88 32.34
C ASP A 30 3.40 -7.96 32.66
N ARG A 31 2.88 -7.95 33.90
CA ARG A 31 1.85 -8.89 34.36
C ARG A 31 0.48 -8.60 33.76
N GLU A 32 0.05 -7.34 33.78
CA GLU A 32 -1.30 -6.96 33.35
C GLU A 32 -1.44 -6.91 31.83
N LEU A 33 -0.39 -6.51 31.11
CA LEU A 33 -0.47 -6.34 29.66
C LEU A 33 -0.33 -7.65 28.87
N GLY A 34 0.28 -8.70 29.43
CA GLY A 34 0.40 -10.01 28.80
C GLY A 34 0.92 -9.96 27.35
N THR A 35 2.21 -10.21 27.18
CA THR A 35 3.03 -9.95 25.96
C THR A 35 3.54 -8.50 25.93
N PRO A 36 4.87 -8.26 25.77
CA PRO A 36 5.43 -6.91 25.87
C PRO A 36 4.81 -5.96 24.83
N LEU A 37 4.51 -4.73 25.25
CA LEU A 37 3.98 -3.65 24.41
C LEU A 37 4.75 -3.49 23.09
N GLN A 38 6.06 -3.74 23.08
CA GLN A 38 6.89 -3.80 21.88
C GLN A 38 6.40 -4.83 20.85
N ALA A 39 6.08 -6.05 21.27
CA ALA A 39 5.57 -7.10 20.36
C ALA A 39 4.16 -6.78 19.84
N GLN A 40 3.31 -6.14 20.66
CA GLN A 40 2.01 -5.64 20.22
C GLN A 40 2.14 -4.48 19.24
N LEU A 41 3.09 -3.55 19.46
CA LEU A 41 3.40 -2.47 18.53
C LEU A 41 4.00 -3.02 17.23
N GLU A 42 4.90 -4.00 17.27
CA GLU A 42 5.48 -4.64 16.07
C GLU A 42 4.43 -5.41 15.25
N THR A 43 3.51 -6.11 15.91
CA THR A 43 2.39 -6.82 15.26
C THR A 43 1.43 -5.84 14.56
N THR A 44 1.31 -4.62 15.10
CA THR A 44 0.46 -3.57 14.53
C THR A 44 1.19 -2.70 13.51
N ALA A 45 2.53 -2.66 13.52
CA ALA A 45 3.30 -1.59 12.86
C ALA A 45 4.14 -1.96 11.63
N ARG A 46 4.10 -3.17 11.07
CA ARG A 46 4.62 -3.42 9.71
C ARG A 46 4.10 -4.73 9.16
N ARG A 47 3.09 -4.66 8.29
CA ARG A 47 2.93 -5.70 7.28
C ARG A 47 4.21 -5.64 6.44
N ALA A 48 5.06 -6.67 6.50
CA ALA A 48 6.27 -6.70 5.69
C ALA A 48 5.86 -6.61 4.21
N LEU A 49 6.22 -5.51 3.55
CA LEU A 49 5.90 -5.31 2.14
C LEU A 49 6.64 -6.37 1.32
N PRO A 50 5.98 -7.00 0.33
CA PRO A 50 6.64 -8.01 -0.49
C PRO A 50 7.75 -7.41 -1.36
N THR A 51 8.61 -8.25 -1.93
CA THR A 51 9.51 -7.81 -3.00
C THR A 51 8.70 -7.49 -4.25
N ILE A 52 9.15 -6.52 -5.06
CA ILE A 52 8.56 -6.22 -6.37
C ILE A 52 8.42 -7.51 -7.19
N GLY A 53 7.23 -7.72 -7.77
CA GLY A 53 6.86 -8.90 -8.56
C GLY A 53 6.31 -10.07 -7.73
N ALA A 54 6.45 -10.06 -6.41
CA ALA A 54 5.87 -11.09 -5.54
C ALA A 54 4.35 -10.95 -5.44
N ALA A 55 3.67 -12.04 -5.04
CA ALA A 55 2.23 -12.04 -4.84
C ALA A 55 1.83 -11.18 -3.64
N PHE A 56 0.82 -10.33 -3.82
CA PHE A 56 0.27 -9.45 -2.78
C PHE A 56 -1.18 -9.10 -3.10
N GLU A 57 -2.09 -9.18 -2.12
CA GLU A 57 -3.49 -8.72 -2.26
C GLU A 57 -4.21 -9.18 -3.54
N GLY A 58 -3.95 -10.42 -3.97
CA GLY A 58 -4.56 -11.02 -5.17
C GLY A 58 -3.92 -10.63 -6.50
N GLY A 59 -2.77 -9.95 -6.49
CA GLY A 59 -2.01 -9.58 -7.68
C GLY A 59 -0.49 -9.62 -7.45
N GLN A 60 0.26 -8.94 -8.33
CA GLN A 60 1.71 -8.75 -8.19
C GLN A 60 1.99 -7.39 -7.58
N TYR A 61 2.82 -7.36 -6.54
CA TYR A 61 3.26 -6.12 -5.93
C TYR A 61 4.16 -5.33 -6.87
N ALA A 62 3.77 -4.11 -7.19
CA ALA A 62 4.49 -3.22 -8.10
C ALA A 62 5.39 -2.21 -7.37
N GLY A 63 5.29 -2.10 -6.04
CA GLY A 63 5.99 -1.09 -5.26
C GLY A 63 5.11 0.08 -4.85
N PRO A 64 5.70 1.09 -4.18
CA PRO A 64 4.97 2.27 -3.76
C PRO A 64 4.57 3.15 -4.95
N THR A 65 3.42 3.80 -4.83
CA THR A 65 2.89 4.81 -5.76
C THR A 65 2.29 5.98 -4.98
N VAL A 66 1.86 7.01 -5.69
CA VAL A 66 1.13 8.14 -5.12
C VAL A 66 -0.22 8.26 -5.81
N HIS A 67 -1.28 8.38 -5.01
CA HIS A 67 -2.64 8.59 -5.48
C HIS A 67 -3.31 9.68 -4.64
N ASP A 68 -3.82 10.73 -5.26
CA ASP A 68 -4.42 11.88 -4.59
C ASP A 68 -3.53 12.51 -3.50
N ASN A 69 -2.22 12.58 -3.77
CA ASN A 69 -1.16 13.01 -2.84
C ASN A 69 -0.91 12.09 -1.63
N ASP A 70 -1.54 10.92 -1.59
CA ASP A 70 -1.31 9.92 -0.57
C ASP A 70 -0.40 8.79 -1.08
N PRO A 71 0.63 8.40 -0.31
CA PRO A 71 1.37 7.16 -0.56
C PRO A 71 0.46 5.93 -0.48
N ARG A 72 0.63 5.02 -1.44
CA ARG A 72 -0.11 3.75 -1.54
C ARG A 72 0.81 2.65 -2.03
N GLU A 73 0.47 1.41 -1.69
CA GLU A 73 1.11 0.22 -2.24
C GLU A 73 0.37 -0.26 -3.48
N LEU A 74 1.08 -0.31 -4.61
CA LEU A 74 0.49 -0.64 -5.90
C LEU A 74 0.52 -2.14 -6.15
N VAL A 75 -0.61 -2.68 -6.59
CA VAL A 75 -0.77 -4.09 -6.91
C VAL A 75 -1.33 -4.23 -8.31
N LEU A 76 -0.64 -4.97 -9.17
CA LEU A 76 -1.10 -5.32 -10.51
C LEU A 76 -1.98 -6.58 -10.45
N LEU A 77 -3.25 -6.43 -10.76
CA LEU A 77 -4.18 -7.57 -10.83
C LEU A 77 -3.93 -8.42 -12.09
N PRO A 78 -4.29 -9.72 -12.05
CA PRO A 78 -4.22 -10.59 -13.22
C PRO A 78 -5.21 -10.14 -14.30
N GLY A 79 -4.96 -10.61 -15.52
CA GLY A 79 -5.82 -10.34 -16.67
C GLY A 79 -5.45 -9.07 -17.45
N GLU A 80 -5.96 -9.02 -18.68
CA GLU A 80 -5.77 -7.94 -19.63
C GLU A 80 -7.06 -7.75 -20.43
N PHE A 81 -7.37 -6.51 -20.78
CA PHE A 81 -8.48 -6.17 -21.68
C PHE A 81 -7.97 -5.32 -22.84
N LYS A 82 -8.71 -5.30 -23.96
CA LYS A 82 -8.47 -4.38 -25.07
C LYS A 82 -9.80 -3.85 -25.58
N GLY A 83 -9.95 -2.53 -25.63
CA GLY A 83 -11.20 -1.90 -26.06
C GLY A 83 -11.21 -0.41 -25.79
N SER A 84 -12.40 0.18 -25.84
CA SER A 84 -12.60 1.59 -25.54
C SER A 84 -12.18 1.90 -24.10
N TRP A 85 -11.91 3.17 -23.81
CA TRP A 85 -11.52 3.60 -22.47
C TRP A 85 -12.60 3.33 -21.42
N GLN A 86 -13.87 3.51 -21.82
CA GLN A 86 -15.00 3.30 -20.91
C GLN A 86 -15.22 1.81 -20.60
N ASP A 87 -15.08 0.95 -21.62
CA ASP A 87 -15.13 -0.51 -21.41
C ASP A 87 -13.95 -0.99 -20.58
N ALA A 88 -12.76 -0.39 -20.77
CA ALA A 88 -11.58 -0.70 -19.99
C ALA A 88 -11.75 -0.35 -18.50
N ARG A 89 -12.37 0.79 -18.17
CA ARG A 89 -12.74 1.13 -16.78
C ARG A 89 -13.75 0.14 -16.22
N ALA A 90 -14.81 -0.18 -16.96
CA ALA A 90 -15.82 -1.12 -16.52
C ALA A 90 -15.23 -2.51 -16.24
N TRP A 91 -14.37 -2.99 -17.15
CA TRP A 91 -13.63 -4.24 -16.98
C TRP A 91 -12.73 -4.21 -15.74
N ALA A 92 -11.97 -3.13 -15.52
CA ALA A 92 -11.07 -3.04 -14.36
C ALA A 92 -11.86 -3.11 -13.04
N ASN A 93 -13.00 -2.41 -12.96
CA ASN A 93 -13.91 -2.47 -11.82
C ASN A 93 -14.45 -3.89 -11.58
N GLN A 94 -14.78 -4.64 -12.65
CA GLN A 94 -15.20 -6.04 -12.53
C GLN A 94 -14.09 -6.95 -11.98
N GLN A 95 -12.81 -6.62 -12.19
CA GLN A 95 -11.69 -7.33 -11.56
C GLN A 95 -11.50 -6.96 -10.07
N GLY A 96 -12.33 -6.05 -9.54
CA GLY A 96 -12.18 -5.51 -8.20
C GLY A 96 -10.96 -4.59 -8.07
N GLY A 97 -10.65 -3.84 -9.13
CA GLY A 97 -9.60 -2.82 -9.14
C GLY A 97 -9.99 -1.67 -10.05
N GLU A 98 -9.01 -0.87 -10.45
CA GLU A 98 -9.21 0.30 -11.31
C GLU A 98 -8.17 0.32 -12.42
N LEU A 99 -8.37 1.19 -13.42
CA LEU A 99 -7.27 1.50 -14.34
C LEU A 99 -6.12 2.17 -13.59
N PRO A 100 -4.86 1.96 -14.02
CA PRO A 100 -3.72 2.63 -13.43
C PRO A 100 -3.83 4.13 -13.68
N THR A 101 -3.50 4.97 -12.71
CA THR A 101 -3.21 6.38 -12.99
C THR A 101 -1.94 6.50 -13.83
N ARG A 102 -1.64 7.70 -14.30
CA ARG A 102 -0.37 8.01 -14.96
C ARG A 102 0.84 7.73 -14.07
N PHE A 103 0.74 7.96 -12.75
CA PHE A 103 1.82 7.61 -11.83
C PHE A 103 1.95 6.10 -11.66
N ASP A 104 0.83 5.41 -11.49
CA ASP A 104 0.83 3.94 -11.41
C ASP A 104 1.44 3.30 -12.66
N ALA A 105 1.11 3.83 -13.85
CA ALA A 105 1.64 3.34 -15.12
C ALA A 105 3.17 3.48 -15.19
N LEU A 106 3.75 4.58 -14.68
CA LEU A 106 5.20 4.75 -14.63
C LEU A 106 5.85 3.75 -13.66
N VAL A 107 5.26 3.55 -12.48
CA VAL A 107 5.71 2.53 -11.51
C VAL A 107 5.67 1.13 -12.14
N LEU A 108 4.58 0.78 -12.80
CA LEU A 108 4.42 -0.50 -13.51
C LEU A 108 5.45 -0.66 -14.63
N PHE A 109 5.74 0.39 -15.40
CA PHE A 109 6.76 0.35 -16.45
C PHE A 109 8.15 0.15 -15.87
N GLN A 110 8.48 0.80 -14.76
CA GLN A 110 9.80 0.68 -14.14
C GLN A 110 9.99 -0.69 -13.49
N ASN A 111 8.96 -1.19 -12.80
CA ASN A 111 9.10 -2.30 -11.86
C ASN A 111 8.59 -3.63 -12.43
N LEU A 112 7.58 -3.59 -13.30
CA LEU A 112 6.91 -4.77 -13.83
C LEU A 112 6.85 -4.78 -15.36
N LYS A 113 7.79 -4.13 -16.07
CA LYS A 113 7.80 -4.05 -17.56
C LYS A 113 7.59 -5.41 -18.23
N SER A 114 8.22 -6.46 -17.71
CA SER A 114 8.16 -7.82 -18.23
C SER A 114 6.76 -8.43 -18.21
N ALA A 115 5.85 -7.91 -17.38
CA ALA A 115 4.45 -8.33 -17.32
C ALA A 115 3.58 -7.68 -18.41
N PHE A 116 4.15 -6.82 -19.26
CA PHE A 116 3.44 -6.06 -20.29
C PHE A 116 4.01 -6.34 -21.68
N LYS A 117 3.12 -6.29 -22.67
CA LYS A 117 3.51 -6.21 -24.09
C LYS A 117 4.03 -4.80 -24.41
N PRO A 118 4.95 -4.63 -25.39
CA PRO A 118 5.44 -3.33 -25.83
C PRO A 118 4.39 -2.58 -26.68
N GLU A 119 3.23 -2.32 -26.08
CA GLU A 119 2.07 -1.67 -26.69
C GLU A 119 1.54 -0.55 -25.77
N TRP A 120 0.53 0.16 -26.25
CA TRP A 120 -0.15 1.24 -25.52
C TRP A 120 -1.27 0.70 -24.61
N TYR A 121 -1.28 1.18 -23.36
CA TYR A 121 -2.28 0.86 -22.35
C TYR A 121 -2.98 2.12 -21.87
N TRP A 122 -4.27 1.99 -21.60
CA TRP A 122 -5.10 3.00 -20.97
C TRP A 122 -4.65 3.29 -19.54
N THR A 123 -4.75 4.57 -19.17
CA THR A 123 -4.70 5.03 -17.78
C THR A 123 -6.07 5.59 -17.36
N ALA A 124 -6.31 5.73 -16.07
CA ALA A 124 -7.54 6.31 -15.52
C ALA A 124 -7.66 7.82 -15.78
N ASN A 125 -6.58 8.53 -16.13
CA ASN A 125 -6.60 9.98 -16.19
C ASN A 125 -7.38 10.50 -17.40
N GLU A 126 -8.33 11.40 -17.13
CA GLU A 126 -9.03 12.21 -18.12
C GLU A 126 -8.30 13.55 -18.35
N VAL A 127 -8.78 14.33 -19.30
CA VAL A 127 -8.29 15.67 -19.62
C VAL A 127 -9.30 16.71 -19.16
N ALA A 128 -8.86 17.68 -18.35
CA ALA A 128 -9.73 18.75 -17.90
C ALA A 128 -10.25 19.56 -19.11
N GLY A 129 -11.57 19.71 -19.21
CA GLY A 129 -12.21 20.42 -20.33
C GLY A 129 -12.34 19.63 -21.63
N ASP A 130 -11.89 18.36 -21.67
CA ASP A 130 -12.05 17.48 -22.82
C ASP A 130 -12.66 16.14 -22.39
N ALA A 131 -13.94 15.96 -22.74
CA ALA A 131 -14.70 14.77 -22.41
C ALA A 131 -14.36 13.57 -23.31
N VAL A 132 -13.71 13.77 -24.46
CA VAL A 132 -13.49 12.74 -25.47
C VAL A 132 -12.11 12.09 -25.42
N SER A 133 -11.13 12.71 -24.73
CA SER A 133 -9.77 12.18 -24.66
C SER A 133 -9.41 11.58 -23.29
N ALA A 134 -8.52 10.60 -23.31
CA ALA A 134 -7.91 10.02 -22.12
C ALA A 134 -6.42 9.73 -22.35
N TRP A 135 -5.70 9.52 -21.25
CA TRP A 135 -4.27 9.25 -21.29
C TRP A 135 -3.97 7.77 -21.50
N ILE A 136 -2.95 7.51 -22.32
CA ILE A 136 -2.33 6.20 -22.53
C ILE A 136 -0.84 6.24 -22.20
N GLN A 137 -0.25 5.09 -21.88
CA GLN A 137 1.19 4.90 -21.78
C GLN A 137 1.65 3.71 -22.63
N THR A 138 2.77 3.86 -23.33
CA THR A 138 3.42 2.73 -24.00
C THR A 138 4.38 2.01 -23.06
N PHE A 139 4.32 0.68 -23.07
CA PHE A 139 5.27 -0.17 -22.34
C PHE A 139 6.50 -0.56 -23.17
N ASP A 140 6.65 0.00 -24.37
CA ASP A 140 7.90 -0.09 -25.13
C ASP A 140 8.99 0.80 -24.50
N HIS A 141 8.68 2.09 -24.34
CA HIS A 141 9.63 3.11 -23.86
C HIS A 141 9.08 4.03 -22.75
N GLY A 142 7.90 3.74 -22.18
CA GLY A 142 7.34 4.46 -21.03
C GLY A 142 6.70 5.81 -21.35
N GLY A 143 6.62 6.20 -22.62
CA GLY A 143 6.04 7.48 -23.04
C GLY A 143 4.53 7.54 -22.79
N GLN A 144 4.03 8.71 -22.44
CA GLN A 144 2.60 8.98 -22.23
C GLN A 144 2.06 9.91 -23.31
N SER A 145 0.82 9.67 -23.74
CA SER A 145 0.15 10.47 -24.77
C SER A 145 -1.35 10.57 -24.51
N LEU A 146 -2.00 11.50 -25.22
CA LEU A 146 -3.45 11.67 -25.26
C LEU A 146 -4.02 11.03 -26.52
N THR A 147 -5.22 10.46 -26.38
CA THR A 147 -5.92 9.83 -27.50
C THR A 147 -7.42 9.81 -27.23
N HIS A 148 -8.20 9.59 -28.28
CA HIS A 148 -9.65 9.57 -28.21
C HIS A 148 -10.17 8.30 -27.51
N LYS A 149 -11.11 8.44 -26.58
CA LYS A 149 -11.67 7.37 -25.72
C LYS A 149 -12.34 6.23 -26.49
N SER A 150 -12.75 6.46 -27.74
CA SER A 150 -13.32 5.42 -28.61
C SER A 150 -12.29 4.47 -29.22
N HIS A 151 -11.00 4.81 -29.17
CA HIS A 151 -9.95 3.93 -29.68
C HIS A 151 -9.80 2.66 -28.84
N ALA A 152 -9.28 1.59 -29.45
CA ALA A 152 -9.08 0.33 -28.77
C ALA A 152 -7.62 0.16 -28.30
N TYR A 153 -7.37 0.40 -27.01
CA TYR A 153 -6.07 0.15 -26.38
C TYR A 153 -6.17 -0.89 -25.28
N ARG A 154 -5.01 -1.39 -24.84
CA ARG A 154 -4.93 -2.41 -23.79
C ARG A 154 -5.23 -1.80 -22.42
N ALA A 155 -5.59 -2.63 -21.47
CA ALA A 155 -5.87 -2.22 -20.11
C ALA A 155 -5.43 -3.29 -19.12
N ARG A 156 -4.96 -2.83 -17.96
CA ARG A 156 -4.66 -3.66 -16.79
C ARG A 156 -5.38 -3.07 -15.59
N ALA A 157 -5.76 -3.90 -14.64
CA ALA A 157 -6.39 -3.45 -13.41
C ALA A 157 -5.36 -3.39 -12.28
N VAL A 158 -5.48 -2.41 -11.40
CA VAL A 158 -4.64 -2.25 -10.21
C VAL A 158 -5.47 -2.08 -8.95
N ARG A 159 -4.87 -2.43 -7.80
CA ARG A 159 -5.33 -2.00 -6.46
C ARG A 159 -4.29 -1.10 -5.84
N ARG A 160 -4.77 -0.16 -5.01
CA ARG A 160 -3.96 0.75 -4.21
C ARG A 160 -4.28 0.47 -2.75
N VAL A 161 -3.32 -0.11 -2.04
CA VAL A 161 -3.48 -0.51 -0.64
C VAL A 161 -2.94 0.61 0.24
N SER A 162 -3.66 0.96 1.29
CA SER A 162 -3.20 1.94 2.27
C SER A 162 -1.99 1.40 3.05
N ILE A 163 -1.08 2.31 3.38
CA ILE A 163 0.10 2.07 4.22
C ILE A 163 -0.29 2.16 5.69
#